data_AF-A0A5J4Q6M1-F1
#
_entry.id   AF-A0A5J4Q6M1-F1
#
_cell.length_a   1.000
_cell.length_b   1.000
_cell.length_c   1.000
_cell.angle_alpha   90.00
_cell.angle_beta   90.00
_cell.angle_gamma   90.00
#
_symmetry.space_group_name_H-M   'P 1'
#
loop_
_entity.id
_entity.type
_entity.pdbx_description
1 polymer ?
#
loop_
_entity_poly.entity_id
_entity_poly.type
_entity_poly.pdbx_seq_one_letter_code
_entity_poly.pdbx_strand_id
1 'polypeptide(L)'
;MKQVQFFVIAVAIFMGISFTSCLNTSDDNAQSTGAALATVESSYMGIDYFFRLDTGEKLIPTAGINASALDGVKRVFIIYTFDRIDEITAQALVSDPKEREYHVSITYATNLEDEHNVANLTAHDTTNPDDSLTTKYYAPIRSIDSLRIKDNYLTAWINYNMSGEKFHFFTLFRYQDDALRAGKNGAPDTLDVYLGHNVNGDSYYNTTSKDLAYISIEYTPLYFKAFDLTSVIHNVSEDMNTSNLVLKVIARQISTAYGNDTINVSYPVKYN
;
A
#
# COMPACT_ATOMS: atom_id res chain seq x y z
N MET A 1 -21.49 19.29 -17.11
CA MET A 1 -21.30 18.97 -15.67
C MET A 1 -19.82 19.08 -15.37
N LYS A 2 -19.46 19.91 -14.39
CA LYS A 2 -18.12 20.48 -14.23
C LYS A 2 -17.12 19.47 -13.64
N GLN A 3 -15.93 19.52 -14.21
CA GLN A 3 -14.77 18.63 -14.11
C GLN A 3 -14.01 18.77 -12.77
N VAL A 4 -14.72 18.74 -11.63
CA VAL A 4 -14.15 19.09 -10.30
C VAL A 4 -13.68 17.86 -9.49
N GLN A 5 -14.02 16.64 -9.90
CA GLN A 5 -13.78 15.42 -9.10
C GLN A 5 -12.36 14.82 -9.21
N PHE A 6 -11.54 15.23 -10.17
CA PHE A 6 -10.31 14.50 -10.51
C PHE A 6 -9.02 15.01 -9.87
N PHE A 7 -8.98 16.25 -9.39
CA PHE A 7 -7.73 16.84 -8.87
C PHE A 7 -7.43 16.52 -7.40
N VAL A 8 -8.43 16.12 -6.62
CA VAL A 8 -8.27 15.90 -5.16
C VAL A 8 -7.51 14.59 -4.86
N ILE A 9 -7.70 13.56 -5.67
CA ILE A 9 -7.12 12.22 -5.43
C ILE A 9 -5.60 12.21 -5.67
N ALA A 10 -5.11 12.91 -6.71
CA ALA A 10 -3.67 12.89 -7.03
C ALA A 10 -2.79 13.63 -6.00
N VAL A 11 -3.35 14.58 -5.25
CA VAL A 11 -2.61 15.42 -4.29
C VAL A 11 -2.75 14.92 -2.85
N ALA A 12 -3.85 14.25 -2.50
CA ALA A 12 -4.12 13.75 -1.14
C ALA A 12 -3.22 12.58 -0.71
N ILE A 13 -2.74 11.76 -1.66
CA ILE A 13 -2.02 10.51 -1.34
C ILE A 13 -0.53 10.76 -0.99
N PHE A 14 0.05 11.89 -1.42
CA PHE A 14 1.48 12.18 -1.20
C PHE A 14 1.83 12.74 0.18
N MET A 15 0.86 13.24 0.94
CA MET A 15 1.07 13.84 2.25
C MET A 15 -0.05 13.36 3.17
N GLY A 16 0.28 12.65 4.25
CA GLY A 16 -0.66 11.98 5.17
C GLY A 16 -1.64 12.89 5.90
N ILE A 17 -1.83 14.11 5.43
CA ILE A 17 -2.92 15.02 5.76
C ILE A 17 -3.17 15.76 4.45
N SER A 18 -4.33 15.49 3.86
CA SER A 18 -4.72 16.09 2.60
C SER A 18 -4.73 17.60 2.76
N PHE A 19 -4.20 18.28 1.74
CA PHE A 19 -4.30 19.73 1.62
C PHE A 19 -5.73 20.17 1.91
N THR A 20 -5.88 21.21 2.73
CA THR A 20 -7.10 22.01 2.76
C THR A 20 -7.43 22.35 1.31
N SER A 21 -8.42 21.68 0.74
CA SER A 21 -8.95 22.11 -0.55
C SER A 21 -9.66 23.43 -0.27
N CYS A 22 -8.91 24.53 -0.38
CA CYS A 22 -9.47 25.87 -0.55
C CYS A 22 -10.08 25.92 -1.96
N LEU A 23 -11.14 25.13 -2.19
CA LEU A 23 -12.13 25.45 -3.19
C LEU A 23 -12.89 26.63 -2.62
N ASN A 24 -12.41 27.83 -2.92
CA ASN A 24 -13.16 29.06 -2.75
C ASN A 24 -14.45 28.97 -3.56
N THR A 25 -15.48 28.42 -2.95
CA THR A 25 -16.81 29.00 -3.03
C THR A 25 -17.05 29.61 -1.67
N SER A 26 -17.45 30.88 -1.67
CA SER A 26 -17.71 31.75 -0.53
C SER A 26 -18.79 31.21 0.44
N ASP A 27 -18.55 30.04 1.02
CA ASP A 27 -19.38 29.35 1.99
C ASP A 27 -18.50 28.91 3.15
N ASP A 28 -18.80 29.40 4.34
CA ASP A 28 -18.14 29.06 5.61
C ASP A 28 -18.31 27.57 6.03
N ASN A 29 -18.84 26.73 5.13
CA ASN A 29 -19.17 25.31 5.33
C ASN A 29 -18.32 24.36 4.46
N ALA A 30 -17.17 24.80 3.93
CA ALA A 30 -16.29 23.92 3.18
C ALA A 30 -15.81 22.74 4.05
N GLN A 31 -16.37 21.54 3.81
CA GLN A 31 -15.94 20.32 4.49
C GLN A 31 -14.49 19.99 4.11
N SER A 32 -13.66 19.72 5.12
CA SER A 32 -12.28 19.30 4.90
C SER A 32 -12.24 17.78 4.74
N THR A 33 -11.94 17.33 3.53
CA THR A 33 -11.86 15.90 3.18
C THR A 33 -10.40 15.48 3.00
N GLY A 34 -10.08 14.26 3.43
CA GLY A 34 -8.82 13.63 3.16
C GLY A 34 -8.91 12.19 2.67
N ALA A 35 -7.80 11.71 2.11
CA ALA A 35 -7.63 10.34 1.66
C ALA A 35 -6.28 9.80 2.14
N ALA A 36 -6.24 8.56 2.63
CA ALA A 36 -5.01 8.00 3.20
C ALA A 36 -4.99 6.47 3.17
N LEU A 37 -3.77 5.95 3.24
CA LEU A 37 -3.50 4.57 3.66
C LEU A 37 -3.50 4.53 5.20
N ALA A 38 -4.16 3.53 5.78
CA ALA A 38 -4.27 3.42 7.22
C ALA A 38 -4.27 1.97 7.72
N THR A 39 -3.88 1.81 8.99
CA THR A 39 -4.03 0.58 9.75
C THR A 39 -5.35 0.62 10.53
N VAL A 40 -6.15 -0.43 10.47
CA VAL A 40 -7.32 -0.63 11.34
C VAL A 40 -6.85 -1.14 12.69
N GLU A 41 -7.07 -0.34 13.73
CA GLU A 41 -6.79 -0.69 15.12
C GLU A 41 -8.10 -0.81 15.89
N SER A 42 -8.24 -1.82 16.74
CA SER A 42 -9.38 -1.96 17.64
C SER A 42 -8.97 -1.60 19.07
N SER A 43 -9.85 -0.92 19.80
CA SER A 43 -9.62 -0.63 21.22
C SER A 43 -10.36 -1.65 22.09
N TYR A 44 -9.74 -2.07 23.20
CA TYR A 44 -10.36 -2.97 24.18
C TYR A 44 -11.34 -2.24 25.13
N MET A 45 -11.64 -0.95 24.92
CA MET A 45 -12.33 -0.12 25.94
C MET A 45 -13.42 0.82 25.36
N GLY A 46 -14.28 0.31 24.47
CA GLY A 46 -15.55 0.98 24.14
C GLY A 46 -15.55 1.91 22.93
N ILE A 47 -14.45 1.96 22.17
CA ILE A 47 -14.44 2.41 20.76
C ILE A 47 -14.26 1.15 19.92
N ASP A 48 -15.23 0.83 19.06
CA ASP A 48 -15.23 -0.42 18.29
C ASP A 48 -14.01 -0.54 17.36
N TYR A 49 -13.50 0.59 16.82
CA TYR A 49 -12.27 0.66 16.02
C TYR A 49 -11.82 2.11 15.77
N PHE A 50 -10.58 2.30 15.34
CA PHE A 50 -10.05 3.56 14.80
C PHE A 50 -9.03 3.28 13.69
N PHE A 51 -8.70 4.29 12.90
CA PHE A 51 -7.68 4.19 11.86
C PHE A 51 -6.42 4.93 12.28
N ARG A 52 -5.27 4.30 12.03
CA ARG A 52 -3.96 4.92 12.22
C ARG A 52 -3.34 5.20 10.86
N LEU A 53 -3.21 6.47 10.51
CA LEU A 53 -2.57 6.88 9.26
C LEU A 53 -1.10 6.47 9.25
N ASP A 54 -0.53 6.21 8.07
CA ASP A 54 0.89 5.85 7.94
C ASP A 54 1.85 6.88 8.56
N THR A 55 1.43 8.14 8.62
CA THR A 55 2.13 9.25 9.27
C THR A 55 2.04 9.25 10.80
N GLY A 56 1.07 8.53 11.39
CA GLY A 56 0.95 8.32 12.84
C GLY A 56 -0.36 8.86 13.45
N GLU A 57 -1.05 9.76 12.77
CA GLU A 57 -2.30 10.35 13.24
C GLU A 57 -3.39 9.31 13.45
N LYS A 58 -4.19 9.50 14.50
CA LYS A 58 -5.36 8.68 14.80
C LYS A 58 -6.61 9.33 14.23
N LEU A 59 -7.37 8.58 13.45
CA LEU A 59 -8.71 8.96 13.02
C LEU A 59 -9.74 8.14 13.78
N ILE A 60 -10.60 8.82 14.51
CA ILE A 60 -11.69 8.25 15.32
C ILE A 60 -12.98 8.38 14.50
N PRO A 61 -13.52 7.27 13.96
CA PRO A 61 -14.74 7.30 13.18
C PRO A 61 -15.94 7.66 14.05
N THR A 62 -16.68 8.68 13.67
CA THR A 62 -17.96 9.05 14.29
C THR A 62 -19.16 8.60 13.46
N ALA A 63 -18.95 8.34 12.17
CA ALA A 63 -19.94 7.83 11.21
C ALA A 63 -19.26 7.13 10.01
N GLY A 64 -20.07 6.43 9.20
CA GLY A 64 -19.69 5.95 7.87
C GLY A 64 -19.72 4.44 7.72
N ILE A 65 -18.73 3.75 8.31
CA ILE A 65 -18.50 2.31 8.09
C ILE A 65 -18.92 1.51 9.32
N ASN A 66 -19.51 0.34 9.10
CA ASN A 66 -19.81 -0.60 10.18
C ASN A 66 -18.53 -1.36 10.56
N ALA A 67 -18.22 -1.46 11.86
CA ALA A 67 -17.06 -2.19 12.37
C ALA A 67 -16.98 -3.63 11.82
N SER A 68 -18.13 -4.29 11.61
CA SER A 68 -18.17 -5.66 11.06
C SER A 68 -17.60 -5.77 9.64
N ALA A 69 -17.61 -4.69 8.86
CA ALA A 69 -17.04 -4.67 7.50
C ALA A 69 -15.51 -4.63 7.50
N LEU A 70 -14.89 -4.44 8.67
CA LEU A 70 -13.44 -4.37 8.86
C LEU A 70 -12.93 -5.54 9.70
N ASP A 71 -13.77 -6.53 10.00
CA ASP A 71 -13.34 -7.71 10.75
C ASP A 71 -12.25 -8.47 9.97
N GLY A 72 -11.15 -8.77 10.64
CA GLY A 72 -9.96 -9.36 10.03
C GLY A 72 -9.15 -8.45 9.09
N VAL A 73 -9.63 -7.25 8.74
CA VAL A 73 -8.92 -6.31 7.86
C VAL A 73 -7.97 -5.44 8.70
N LYS A 74 -6.71 -5.32 8.25
CA LYS A 74 -5.68 -4.49 8.89
C LYS A 74 -5.27 -3.30 8.06
N ARG A 75 -5.18 -3.42 6.74
CA ARG A 75 -4.68 -2.36 5.86
C ARG A 75 -5.74 -1.93 4.86
N VAL A 76 -6.02 -0.63 4.89
CA VAL A 76 -7.09 -0.02 4.10
C VAL A 76 -6.62 1.23 3.40
N PHE A 77 -7.29 1.55 2.30
CA PHE A 77 -7.35 2.91 1.80
C PHE A 77 -8.69 3.51 2.22
N ILE A 78 -8.64 4.72 2.79
CA ILE A 78 -9.82 5.42 3.30
C ILE A 78 -9.94 6.81 2.68
N ILE A 79 -11.18 7.26 2.53
CA ILE A 79 -11.53 8.67 2.38
C ILE A 79 -12.41 9.05 3.56
N TYR A 80 -12.14 10.23 4.11
CA TYR A 80 -12.78 10.72 5.31
C TYR A 80 -12.99 12.23 5.24
N THR A 81 -13.96 12.71 5.98
CA THR A 81 -14.19 14.15 6.19
C THR A 81 -14.01 14.45 7.66
N PHE A 82 -13.25 15.49 7.98
CA PHE A 82 -13.12 15.97 9.36
C PHE A 82 -14.45 16.52 9.84
N ASP A 83 -14.86 16.12 11.04
CA ASP A 83 -16.13 16.58 11.61
C ASP A 83 -16.03 18.05 12.04
N ARG A 84 -14.81 18.52 12.36
CA ARG A 84 -14.55 19.82 12.99
C ARG A 84 -13.26 20.48 12.46
N ILE A 85 -13.39 21.65 11.84
CA ILE A 85 -12.24 22.41 11.30
C ILE A 85 -11.36 22.99 12.42
N ASP A 86 -11.95 23.35 13.56
CA ASP A 86 -11.20 23.87 14.71
C ASP A 86 -10.29 22.79 15.34
N GLU A 87 -10.73 21.53 15.33
CA GLU A 87 -9.89 20.39 15.71
C GLU A 87 -8.67 20.26 14.79
N ILE A 88 -8.83 20.46 13.47
CA ILE A 88 -7.70 20.43 12.52
C ILE A 88 -6.63 21.43 12.93
N THR A 89 -7.05 22.67 13.20
CA THR A 89 -6.15 23.75 13.56
C THR A 89 -5.46 23.51 14.90
N ALA A 90 -6.20 22.99 15.90
CA ALA A 90 -5.65 22.66 17.20
C ALA A 90 -4.61 21.52 17.10
N GLN A 91 -4.92 20.45 16.37
CA GLN A 91 -4.03 19.31 16.21
C GLN A 91 -2.78 19.62 15.38
N ALA A 92 -2.84 20.59 14.47
CA ALA A 92 -1.67 21.06 13.74
C ALA A 92 -0.58 21.66 14.65
N LEU A 93 -0.93 22.08 15.87
CA LEU A 93 0.02 22.58 16.88
C LEU A 93 0.74 21.45 17.64
N VAL A 94 0.22 20.22 17.58
CA VAL A 94 0.84 19.05 18.21
C VAL A 94 1.98 18.57 17.31
N SER A 95 3.20 18.52 17.84
CA SER A 95 4.39 18.22 17.03
C SER A 95 4.52 16.74 16.66
N ASP A 96 4.15 15.82 17.55
CA ASP A 96 4.18 14.38 17.29
C ASP A 96 2.88 13.95 16.60
N PRO A 97 2.92 13.47 15.34
CA PRO A 97 1.75 12.95 14.65
C PRO A 97 1.02 11.84 15.42
N LYS A 98 1.72 11.05 16.24
CA LYS A 98 1.12 9.93 16.99
C LYS A 98 0.18 10.38 18.10
N GLU A 99 0.39 11.59 18.60
CA GLU A 99 -0.44 12.23 19.62
C GLU A 99 -1.63 12.99 19.01
N ARG A 100 -1.67 13.15 17.69
CA ARG A 100 -2.78 13.81 17.01
C ARG A 100 -3.96 12.86 16.86
N GLU A 101 -5.12 13.36 17.22
CA GLU A 101 -6.40 12.65 17.10
C GLU A 101 -7.43 13.53 16.40
N TYR A 102 -8.17 12.93 15.46
CA TYR A 102 -9.20 13.61 14.69
C TYR A 102 -10.49 12.81 14.68
N HIS A 103 -11.62 13.49 14.86
CA HIS A 103 -12.94 12.93 14.66
C HIS A 103 -13.34 13.09 13.21
N VAL A 104 -13.69 11.96 12.59
CA VAL A 104 -13.96 11.92 11.15
C VAL A 104 -15.18 11.08 10.82
N SER A 105 -15.85 11.49 9.74
CA SER A 105 -16.84 10.68 9.05
C SER A 105 -16.15 9.94 7.89
N ILE A 106 -16.18 8.60 7.90
CA ILE A 106 -15.58 7.79 6.83
C ILE A 106 -16.53 7.70 5.66
N THR A 107 -16.12 8.17 4.48
CA THR A 107 -16.94 8.18 3.27
C THR A 107 -16.66 6.99 2.37
N TYR A 108 -15.46 6.42 2.47
CA TYR A 108 -15.07 5.22 1.74
C TYR A 108 -13.97 4.48 2.49
N ALA A 109 -14.01 3.16 2.49
CA ALA A 109 -12.86 2.33 2.80
C ALA A 109 -12.84 1.11 1.89
N THR A 110 -11.64 0.66 1.56
CA THR A 110 -11.44 -0.58 0.82
C THR A 110 -10.27 -1.35 1.39
N ASN A 111 -10.41 -2.67 1.44
CA ASN A 111 -9.37 -3.59 1.85
C ASN A 111 -8.25 -3.59 0.80
N LEU A 112 -7.00 -3.46 1.25
CA LEU A 112 -5.82 -3.52 0.39
C LEU A 112 -5.10 -4.88 0.46
N GLU A 113 -5.50 -5.73 1.39
CA GLU A 113 -5.00 -7.09 1.55
C GLU A 113 -5.75 -8.04 0.60
N ASP A 114 -4.99 -8.91 -0.06
CA ASP A 114 -5.52 -10.00 -0.89
C ASP A 114 -5.07 -11.31 -0.23
N GLU A 115 -5.97 -12.27 -0.04
CA GLU A 115 -5.68 -13.53 0.67
C GLU A 115 -4.55 -14.35 0.03
N HIS A 116 -4.23 -14.09 -1.25
CA HIS A 116 -3.18 -14.78 -2.01
C HIS A 116 -1.87 -13.99 -2.08
N ASN A 117 -1.75 -12.90 -1.31
CA ASN A 117 -0.71 -11.92 -1.52
C ASN A 117 0.64 -12.33 -0.95
N VAL A 118 0.75 -13.32 -0.05
CA VAL A 118 2.05 -13.74 0.50
C VAL A 118 2.26 -15.25 0.47
N ALA A 119 3.41 -15.69 -0.02
CA ALA A 119 3.79 -17.11 -0.08
C ALA A 119 5.25 -17.35 0.31
N ASN A 120 5.52 -18.45 1.03
CA ASN A 120 6.88 -18.92 1.27
C ASN A 120 7.11 -20.20 0.47
N LEU A 121 8.05 -20.13 -0.46
CA LEU A 121 8.43 -21.22 -1.35
C LEU A 121 9.69 -21.88 -0.79
N THR A 122 9.84 -23.20 -0.92
CA THR A 122 10.96 -23.92 -0.30
C THR A 122 12.30 -23.50 -0.90
N ALA A 123 12.42 -23.60 -2.22
CA ALA A 123 13.65 -23.36 -2.96
C ALA A 123 13.30 -22.84 -4.35
N HIS A 124 14.28 -22.29 -5.06
CA HIS A 124 14.12 -21.98 -6.47
C HIS A 124 13.98 -23.29 -7.27
N ASP A 125 12.79 -23.65 -7.74
CA ASP A 125 12.61 -24.80 -8.61
C ASP A 125 13.03 -24.45 -10.05
N THR A 126 14.28 -24.75 -10.37
CA THR A 126 14.83 -24.58 -11.72
C THR A 126 14.18 -25.47 -12.79
N THR A 127 13.36 -26.45 -12.38
CA THR A 127 12.67 -27.39 -13.27
C THR A 127 11.20 -27.04 -13.49
N ASN A 128 10.59 -26.30 -12.57
CA ASN A 128 9.27 -25.71 -12.74
C ASN A 128 9.40 -24.27 -13.23
N PRO A 129 9.11 -24.01 -14.51
CA PRO A 129 9.24 -22.66 -15.05
C PRO A 129 8.21 -21.69 -14.46
N ASP A 130 7.18 -22.14 -13.72
CA ASP A 130 6.26 -21.28 -12.96
C ASP A 130 6.88 -20.75 -11.64
N ASP A 131 7.95 -21.38 -11.14
CA ASP A 131 8.56 -21.09 -9.84
C ASP A 131 9.76 -20.13 -9.94
N SER A 132 9.68 -19.16 -10.85
CA SER A 132 10.68 -18.11 -10.92
C SER A 132 10.17 -16.83 -11.59
N LEU A 133 10.54 -15.69 -10.98
CA LEU A 133 10.40 -14.35 -11.57
C LEU A 133 11.10 -14.21 -12.93
N THR A 134 12.05 -15.09 -13.23
CA THR A 134 12.93 -15.01 -14.39
C THR A 134 12.54 -15.95 -15.53
N THR A 135 11.65 -16.93 -15.31
CA THR A 135 11.44 -18.05 -16.24
C THR A 135 10.25 -17.92 -17.19
N LYS A 136 9.19 -17.14 -16.88
CA LYS A 136 8.30 -16.44 -17.84
C LYS A 136 6.94 -15.98 -17.30
N TYR A 137 6.43 -16.55 -16.21
CA TYR A 137 4.99 -16.51 -15.94
C TYR A 137 4.51 -15.26 -15.21
N TYR A 138 5.42 -14.54 -14.56
CA TYR A 138 5.09 -13.24 -13.99
C TYR A 138 5.18 -12.16 -15.05
N ALA A 139 4.06 -11.46 -15.25
CA ALA A 139 3.99 -10.34 -16.16
C ALA A 139 4.80 -9.15 -15.62
N PRO A 140 5.35 -8.30 -16.49
CA PRO A 140 6.09 -7.13 -16.01
C PRO A 140 5.15 -6.08 -15.42
N ILE A 141 5.62 -5.34 -14.43
CA ILE A 141 5.05 -4.07 -13.99
C ILE A 141 5.68 -2.90 -14.75
N ARG A 142 5.10 -1.71 -14.66
CA ARG A 142 5.72 -0.47 -15.13
C ARG A 142 6.64 0.15 -14.08
N SER A 143 6.20 0.16 -12.82
CA SER A 143 6.95 0.72 -11.69
C SER A 143 6.32 0.36 -10.36
N ILE A 144 7.13 0.41 -9.29
CA ILE A 144 6.64 0.62 -7.93
C ILE A 144 6.85 2.10 -7.60
N ASP A 145 5.76 2.85 -7.53
CA ASP A 145 5.78 4.32 -7.34
C ASP A 145 6.04 4.69 -5.87
N SER A 146 5.66 3.81 -4.94
CA SER A 146 5.98 3.92 -3.51
C SER A 146 5.99 2.55 -2.85
N LEU A 147 6.85 2.41 -1.85
CA LEU A 147 7.00 1.18 -1.07
C LEU A 147 7.28 1.55 0.39
N ARG A 148 6.45 1.06 1.31
CA ARG A 148 6.55 1.37 2.74
C ARG A 148 6.24 0.14 3.58
N ILE A 149 6.89 0.00 4.72
CA ILE A 149 6.56 -1.01 5.72
C ILE A 149 6.03 -0.29 6.94
N LYS A 150 4.94 -0.81 7.50
CA LYS A 150 4.35 -0.37 8.76
C LYS A 150 3.53 -1.50 9.37
N ASP A 151 3.66 -1.72 10.67
CA ASP A 151 2.89 -2.72 11.43
C ASP A 151 2.97 -4.14 10.82
N ASN A 152 4.15 -4.54 10.34
CA ASN A 152 4.39 -5.79 9.59
C ASN A 152 3.74 -5.88 8.20
N TYR A 153 3.19 -4.80 7.67
CA TYR A 153 2.63 -4.77 6.31
C TYR A 153 3.53 -4.00 5.35
N LEU A 154 3.87 -4.61 4.23
CA LEU A 154 4.43 -3.92 3.07
C LEU A 154 3.28 -3.33 2.26
N THR A 155 3.19 -2.01 2.16
CA THR A 155 2.27 -1.33 1.25
C THR A 155 3.03 -0.87 0.00
N ALA A 156 2.54 -1.26 -1.18
CA ALA A 156 3.15 -0.97 -2.47
C ALA A 156 2.16 -0.28 -3.42
N TRP A 157 2.66 0.69 -4.18
CA TRP A 157 1.90 1.40 -5.21
C TRP A 157 2.37 0.88 -6.56
N ILE A 158 1.65 -0.08 -7.12
CA ILE A 158 2.14 -0.88 -8.22
C ILE A 158 1.45 -0.44 -9.50
N ASN A 159 2.22 0.22 -10.37
CA ASN A 159 1.75 0.65 -11.67
C ASN A 159 2.00 -0.46 -12.70
N TYR A 160 0.95 -0.92 -13.37
CA TYR A 160 1.05 -1.94 -14.42
C TYR A 160 0.01 -1.70 -15.51
N ASN A 161 0.29 -2.28 -16.66
CA ASN A 161 -0.59 -2.27 -17.83
C ASN A 161 -1.78 -3.20 -17.61
N MET A 162 -3.00 -2.73 -17.90
CA MET A 162 -4.22 -3.54 -17.84
C MET A 162 -5.29 -3.01 -18.81
N SER A 163 -6.29 -3.83 -19.11
CA SER A 163 -7.49 -3.44 -19.88
C SER A 163 -8.54 -2.73 -19.06
N GLY A 164 -8.58 -3.00 -17.74
CA GLY A 164 -9.69 -2.63 -16.87
C GLY A 164 -10.81 -3.66 -16.80
N GLU A 165 -10.77 -4.72 -17.62
CA GLU A 165 -11.82 -5.75 -17.65
C GLU A 165 -11.54 -6.92 -16.69
N LYS A 166 -10.27 -7.13 -16.34
CA LYS A 166 -9.85 -8.23 -15.47
C LYS A 166 -9.02 -7.71 -14.32
N PHE A 167 -9.29 -8.25 -13.14
CA PHE A 167 -8.45 -8.04 -11.97
C PHE A 167 -7.15 -8.83 -12.14
N HIS A 168 -6.03 -8.13 -11.91
CA HIS A 168 -4.71 -8.73 -11.81
C HIS A 168 -4.39 -9.02 -10.34
N PHE A 169 -3.57 -10.05 -10.12
CA PHE A 169 -3.20 -10.49 -8.78
C PHE A 169 -1.70 -10.33 -8.56
N PHE A 170 -1.34 -10.06 -7.31
CA PHE A 170 0.04 -9.93 -6.89
C PHE A 170 0.32 -10.86 -5.75
N THR A 171 1.47 -11.52 -5.81
CA THR A 171 1.98 -12.35 -4.73
C THR A 171 3.39 -11.89 -4.41
N LEU A 172 3.61 -11.47 -3.17
CA LEU A 172 4.91 -11.30 -2.57
C LEU A 172 5.37 -12.66 -2.04
N PHE A 173 6.42 -13.21 -2.62
CA PHE A 173 6.94 -14.50 -2.18
C PHE A 173 8.41 -14.43 -1.82
N ARG A 174 8.85 -15.43 -1.05
CA ARG A 174 10.24 -15.62 -0.65
C ARG A 174 10.61 -17.08 -0.85
N TYR A 175 11.82 -17.35 -1.32
CA TYR A 175 12.40 -18.69 -1.24
C TYR A 175 13.09 -18.86 0.12
N GLN A 176 12.80 -19.94 0.84
CA GLN A 176 13.35 -20.19 2.17
C GLN A 176 14.87 -20.37 2.13
N ASP A 177 15.39 -20.96 1.04
CA ASP A 177 16.82 -21.10 0.77
C ASP A 177 17.53 -19.76 0.50
N ASP A 178 16.79 -18.67 0.24
CA ASP A 178 17.40 -17.34 0.19
C ASP A 178 17.81 -16.92 1.60
N ALA A 179 19.11 -17.01 1.83
CA ALA A 179 19.73 -16.64 3.09
C ALA A 179 19.63 -15.14 3.35
N LEU A 180 19.41 -14.80 4.62
CA LEU A 180 19.65 -13.45 5.14
C LEU A 180 21.10 -13.06 4.83
N ARG A 181 21.28 -11.96 4.11
CA ARG A 181 22.61 -11.44 3.79
C ARG A 181 23.00 -10.41 4.84
N ALA A 182 23.88 -10.82 5.75
CA ALA A 182 24.40 -9.95 6.79
C ALA A 182 25.11 -8.73 6.19
N GLY A 183 24.77 -7.55 6.70
CA GLY A 183 25.47 -6.31 6.38
C GLY A 183 26.90 -6.33 6.91
N LYS A 184 27.81 -5.62 6.22
CA LYS A 184 29.19 -5.40 6.67
C LYS A 184 29.43 -3.92 6.90
N ASN A 185 30.30 -3.58 7.85
CA ASN A 185 30.74 -2.20 8.11
C ASN A 185 29.57 -1.22 8.37
N GLY A 186 28.56 -1.65 9.13
CA GLY A 186 27.38 -0.83 9.44
C GLY A 186 26.31 -0.77 8.34
N ALA A 187 26.47 -1.51 7.25
CA ALA A 187 25.39 -1.70 6.27
C ALA A 187 24.22 -2.50 6.89
N PRO A 188 22.98 -2.29 6.41
CA PRO A 188 21.83 -3.08 6.85
C PRO A 188 21.94 -4.53 6.39
N ASP A 189 21.29 -5.41 7.16
CA ASP A 189 21.04 -6.77 6.70
C ASP A 189 20.01 -6.72 5.57
N THR A 190 20.14 -7.62 4.58
CA THR A 190 19.22 -7.63 3.44
C THR A 190 18.58 -8.99 3.24
N LEU A 191 17.28 -8.95 2.96
CA LEU A 191 16.49 -10.12 2.59
C LEU A 191 15.83 -9.86 1.25
N ASP A 192 16.03 -10.78 0.31
CA ASP A 192 15.38 -10.70 -1.00
C ASP A 192 13.96 -11.26 -0.86
N VAL A 193 12.99 -10.52 -1.41
CA VAL A 193 11.60 -10.94 -1.56
C VAL A 193 11.16 -10.57 -2.97
N TYR A 194 10.16 -11.27 -3.48
CA TYR A 194 9.86 -11.30 -4.90
C TYR A 194 8.41 -10.93 -5.13
N LEU A 195 8.15 -10.00 -6.04
CA LEU A 195 6.81 -9.55 -6.38
C LEU A 195 6.37 -10.17 -7.72
N GLY A 196 5.57 -11.22 -7.63
CA GLY A 196 4.92 -11.85 -8.76
C GLY A 196 3.66 -11.10 -9.17
N HIS A 197 3.51 -10.88 -10.48
CA HIS A 197 2.35 -10.24 -11.10
C HIS A 197 1.66 -11.23 -12.05
N ASN A 198 0.40 -11.56 -11.75
CA ASN A 198 -0.45 -12.42 -12.57
C ASN A 198 -1.52 -11.57 -13.28
N VAL A 199 -1.45 -11.51 -14.61
CA VAL A 199 -2.40 -10.76 -15.46
C VAL A 199 -3.77 -11.42 -15.57
N ASN A 200 -3.95 -12.62 -15.03
CA ASN A 200 -5.23 -13.34 -15.04
C ASN A 200 -5.83 -13.48 -16.46
N GLY A 201 -4.97 -13.71 -17.44
CA GLY A 201 -5.33 -13.80 -18.85
C GLY A 201 -5.85 -12.50 -19.46
N ASP A 202 -5.53 -11.34 -18.88
CA ASP A 202 -5.70 -10.05 -19.53
C ASP A 202 -4.73 -9.92 -20.71
N SER A 203 -5.18 -9.26 -21.78
CA SER A 203 -4.49 -9.27 -23.07
C SER A 203 -4.50 -7.91 -23.79
N TYR A 204 -5.22 -6.91 -23.29
CA TYR A 204 -5.44 -5.63 -23.97
C TYR A 204 -5.09 -4.44 -23.09
N TYR A 205 -3.87 -3.94 -23.19
CA TYR A 205 -3.38 -2.89 -22.30
C TYR A 205 -3.59 -1.48 -22.87
N ASN A 206 -4.75 -0.88 -22.65
CA ASN A 206 -5.05 0.50 -23.06
C ASN A 206 -4.97 1.52 -21.90
N THR A 207 -4.80 1.04 -20.67
CA THR A 207 -4.73 1.86 -19.47
C THR A 207 -3.73 1.28 -18.47
N THR A 208 -3.60 1.92 -17.31
CA THR A 208 -2.83 1.41 -16.19
C THR A 208 -3.65 1.33 -14.92
N SER A 209 -3.20 0.50 -13.97
CA SER A 209 -3.76 0.46 -12.62
C SER A 209 -3.80 1.84 -11.96
N LYS A 210 -2.74 2.64 -12.16
CA LYS A 210 -2.63 4.02 -11.68
C LYS A 210 -3.67 4.94 -12.29
N ASP A 211 -3.84 4.89 -13.62
CA ASP A 211 -4.81 5.73 -14.31
C ASP A 211 -6.25 5.38 -13.88
N LEU A 212 -6.56 4.09 -13.75
CA LEU A 212 -7.87 3.64 -13.26
C LEU A 212 -8.14 4.09 -11.82
N ALA A 213 -7.17 3.93 -10.92
CA ALA A 213 -7.30 4.38 -9.53
C ALA A 213 -7.51 5.90 -9.40
N TYR A 214 -6.99 6.69 -10.35
CA TYR A 214 -7.25 8.13 -10.42
C TYR A 214 -8.57 8.50 -11.09
N ILE A 215 -9.14 7.62 -11.92
CA ILE A 215 -10.43 7.86 -12.56
C ILE A 215 -11.60 7.52 -11.61
N SER A 216 -11.51 6.42 -10.87
CA SER A 216 -12.56 6.01 -9.93
C SER A 216 -11.95 5.37 -8.69
N ILE A 217 -12.48 5.77 -7.54
CA ILE A 217 -12.03 5.31 -6.24
C ILE A 217 -12.19 3.79 -6.05
N GLU A 218 -13.17 3.18 -6.72
CA GLU A 218 -13.41 1.73 -6.68
C GLU A 218 -12.23 0.93 -7.24
N TYR A 219 -11.40 1.55 -8.07
CA TYR A 219 -10.20 0.96 -8.65
C TYR A 219 -8.93 1.18 -7.82
N THR A 220 -9.04 1.85 -6.66
CA THR A 220 -7.94 2.05 -5.72
C THR A 220 -7.18 0.75 -5.40
N PRO A 221 -7.84 -0.40 -5.13
CA PRO A 221 -7.14 -1.67 -4.86
C PRO A 221 -6.37 -2.24 -6.05
N LEU A 222 -6.52 -1.71 -7.26
CA LEU A 222 -5.68 -2.07 -8.41
C LEU A 222 -4.28 -1.47 -8.28
N TYR A 223 -4.17 -0.27 -7.72
CA TYR A 223 -2.91 0.47 -7.65
C TYR A 223 -2.24 0.32 -6.28
N PHE A 224 -3.02 0.31 -5.20
CA PHE A 224 -2.51 0.13 -3.84
C PHE A 224 -2.70 -1.33 -3.40
N LYS A 225 -1.62 -1.95 -2.91
CA LYS A 225 -1.62 -3.31 -2.36
C LYS A 225 -0.92 -3.33 -1.01
N ALA A 226 -1.44 -4.11 -0.07
CA ALA A 226 -0.78 -4.42 1.19
C ALA A 226 -0.44 -5.92 1.24
N PHE A 227 0.70 -6.26 1.85
CA PHE A 227 1.20 -7.63 2.01
C PHE A 227 1.62 -7.88 3.46
N ASP A 228 1.07 -8.92 4.10
CA ASP A 228 1.43 -9.28 5.48
C ASP A 228 2.79 -9.99 5.52
N LEU A 229 3.79 -9.30 6.08
CA LEU A 229 5.16 -9.80 6.16
C LEU A 229 5.38 -10.78 7.31
N THR A 230 4.38 -11.04 8.16
CA THR A 230 4.51 -11.93 9.33
C THR A 230 5.16 -13.25 8.94
N SER A 231 4.60 -13.96 7.94
CA SER A 231 5.14 -15.25 7.51
C SER A 231 6.49 -15.15 6.78
N VAL A 232 6.80 -14.04 6.13
CA VAL A 232 8.08 -13.80 5.43
C VAL A 232 9.23 -13.68 6.43
N ILE A 233 8.96 -12.98 7.54
CA ILE A 233 9.95 -12.64 8.57
C ILE A 233 10.11 -13.75 9.60
N HIS A 234 9.03 -14.42 10.01
CA HIS A 234 9.06 -15.50 11.00
C HIS A 234 10.00 -16.66 10.63
N ASN A 235 10.26 -16.87 9.34
CA ASN A 235 11.14 -17.93 8.83
C ASN A 235 12.58 -17.44 8.59
N VAL A 236 12.97 -16.27 9.11
CA VAL A 236 14.35 -15.81 9.08
C VAL A 236 14.93 -16.00 10.48
N SER A 237 16.09 -16.67 10.57
CA SER A 237 16.92 -16.92 11.76
C SER A 237 16.47 -16.23 13.05
N GLU A 238 16.30 -16.98 14.16
CA GLU A 238 15.92 -16.44 15.48
C GLU A 238 16.83 -15.29 15.97
N ASP A 239 18.07 -15.23 15.47
CA ASP A 239 19.05 -14.18 15.77
C ASP A 239 18.90 -12.89 14.91
N MET A 240 17.90 -12.81 14.02
CA MET A 240 17.76 -11.67 13.12
C MET A 240 17.31 -10.41 13.88
N ASN A 241 18.15 -9.37 13.84
CA ASN A 241 17.75 -8.05 14.29
C ASN A 241 16.95 -7.32 13.19
N THR A 242 15.62 -7.41 13.27
CA THR A 242 14.69 -6.72 12.36
C THR A 242 14.86 -5.19 12.34
N SER A 243 15.46 -4.58 13.38
CA SER A 243 15.61 -3.12 13.47
C SER A 243 16.57 -2.52 12.44
N ASN A 244 17.39 -3.36 11.79
CA ASN A 244 18.36 -2.98 10.76
C ASN A 244 18.12 -3.73 9.43
N LEU A 245 16.94 -4.32 9.26
CA LEU A 245 16.61 -5.11 8.08
C LEU A 245 16.11 -4.22 6.93
N VAL A 246 16.62 -4.48 5.73
CA VAL A 246 16.10 -3.96 4.47
C VAL A 246 15.59 -5.13 3.62
N LEU A 247 14.30 -5.07 3.26
CA LEU A 247 13.74 -5.95 2.25
C LEU A 247 14.09 -5.41 0.87
N LYS A 248 14.63 -6.27 0.01
CA LYS A 248 14.82 -6.00 -1.41
C LYS A 248 13.64 -6.61 -2.15
N VAL A 249 12.65 -5.80 -2.47
CA VAL A 249 11.50 -6.24 -3.25
C VAL A 249 11.90 -6.28 -4.71
N ILE A 250 12.05 -7.47 -5.26
CA ILE A 250 12.48 -7.73 -6.63
C ILE A 250 11.24 -7.96 -7.48
N ALA A 251 11.09 -7.15 -8.53
CA ALA A 251 9.98 -7.25 -9.47
C ALA A 251 10.48 -7.27 -10.91
N ARG A 252 9.75 -7.97 -11.79
CA ARG A 252 9.97 -7.90 -13.23
C ARG A 252 9.32 -6.63 -13.77
N GLN A 253 10.07 -5.78 -14.45
CA GLN A 253 9.62 -4.47 -14.92
C GLN A 253 9.90 -4.28 -16.41
N ILE A 254 9.04 -3.52 -17.10
CA ILE A 254 9.29 -3.10 -18.50
C ILE A 254 10.49 -2.14 -18.54
N SER A 255 11.48 -2.47 -19.37
CA SER A 255 12.63 -1.62 -19.64
C SER A 255 12.21 -0.37 -20.40
N THR A 256 12.56 0.81 -19.88
CA THR A 256 12.36 2.09 -20.57
C THR A 256 13.43 2.37 -21.62
N ALA A 257 14.56 1.66 -21.57
CA ALA A 257 15.71 1.87 -22.46
C ALA A 257 15.62 1.08 -23.77
N TYR A 258 14.96 -0.09 -23.75
CA TYR A 258 14.86 -0.99 -24.89
C TYR A 258 13.40 -1.44 -24.98
N GLY A 259 12.62 -0.74 -25.81
CA GLY A 259 11.16 -0.89 -25.88
C GLY A 259 10.73 -2.36 -25.94
N ASN A 260 10.00 -2.78 -24.90
CA ASN A 260 9.42 -4.11 -24.63
C ASN A 260 10.33 -5.17 -23.99
N ASP A 261 11.60 -4.88 -23.71
CA ASP A 261 12.40 -5.77 -22.86
C ASP A 261 11.94 -5.72 -21.40
N THR A 262 12.21 -6.78 -20.64
CA THR A 262 11.91 -6.83 -19.21
C THR A 262 13.17 -7.04 -18.40
N ILE A 263 13.30 -6.29 -17.30
CA ILE A 263 14.43 -6.37 -16.36
C ILE A 263 13.92 -6.70 -14.96
N ASN A 264 14.77 -7.30 -14.14
CA ASN A 264 14.48 -7.41 -12.71
C ASN A 264 15.01 -6.16 -12.01
N VAL A 265 14.14 -5.50 -11.25
CA VAL A 265 14.46 -4.29 -10.50
C VAL A 265 14.25 -4.56 -9.01
N SER A 266 15.23 -4.16 -8.21
CA SER A 266 15.20 -4.27 -6.75
C SER A 266 14.81 -2.94 -6.13
N TYR A 267 13.75 -2.95 -5.34
CA TYR A 267 13.24 -1.83 -4.58
C TYR A 267 13.55 -2.03 -3.09
N PRO A 268 14.58 -1.37 -2.54
CA PRO A 268 14.93 -1.51 -1.13
C PRO A 268 13.92 -0.76 -0.26
N VAL A 269 13.45 -1.41 0.80
CA VAL A 269 12.56 -0.81 1.81
C VAL A 269 13.00 -1.25 3.21
N LYS A 270 13.02 -0.30 4.13
CA LYS A 270 13.39 -0.55 5.52
C LYS A 270 12.21 -1.20 6.25
N TYR A 271 12.47 -2.23 7.05
CA TYR A 271 11.41 -2.99 7.75
C TYR A 271 10.83 -2.29 9.00
N ASN A 272 11.58 -1.33 9.58
CA ASN A 272 11.31 -0.63 10.84
C ASN A 272 9.87 -0.28 11.20
#